data_AF-A0A925BH21-F1
#
_entry.id   AF-A0A925BH21-F1
#
_cell.length_a   1.000
_cell.length_b   1.000
_cell.length_c   1.000
_cell.angle_alpha   90.00
_cell.angle_beta   90.00
_cell.angle_gamma   90.00
#
_symmetry.space_group_name_H-M   'P 1'
#
loop_
_entity.id
_entity.type
_entity.pdbx_description
1 polymer ?
#
loop_
_entity_poly.entity_id
_entity_poly.type
_entity_poly.pdbx_seq_one_letter_code
_entity_poly.pdbx_strand_id
1 'polypeptide(L)'
;MKKLARLFLLTLILVLAAGTISAQDELKILVTGEGPGDPRSIDPQQAIDTKDWNLENSLFPALTTLDEETREIVPGIAASWDISEDGKTYTFHLVENVAWVRYNAETEQVEQVMDENGSPRFVTAHDVVYGWTRALDPAVGSPAAYIIAPLIVGGEEFNSGEGSADDLGIRAIDDLTFEVTSPESVGYALGIYGIINARPTPQWAIEESAEAWTEPENINTYGPFALKEWVHDDQMTFIRNPFWPGSEGISQANLDELVIRFLDLEVQLREYEAGNMDVVPTVPVGQFDRISTDPTLSQELTVFPGMCTEVWGFHTELPPFDNVHIRRAFTFAVDRESLVDNVVKSGNIPALWYTPPSVNFAPTLENNPDMGVTFDPELAQQELQLGLDELGLASVDELPSVTVVFGNTDFLNAIGQ
;
A
#
# COMPACT_ATOMS: atom_id res chain seq x y z
N MET A 1 20.87 58.87 -68.58
CA MET A 1 19.52 58.36 -68.22
C MET A 1 19.59 57.91 -66.77
N LYS A 2 19.26 58.79 -65.83
CA LYS A 2 17.99 58.81 -65.07
C LYS A 2 17.78 57.59 -64.15
N LYS A 3 17.96 57.88 -62.85
CA LYS A 3 17.18 57.45 -61.67
C LYS A 3 17.57 56.15 -60.92
N LEU A 4 17.45 56.31 -59.59
CA LEU A 4 17.64 55.39 -58.45
C LEU A 4 19.12 55.03 -58.17
N ALA A 5 19.71 55.24 -57.00
CA ALA A 5 19.17 55.37 -55.65
C ALA A 5 20.06 56.28 -54.79
N ARG A 6 19.45 57.29 -54.17
CA ARG A 6 19.94 57.93 -52.94
C ARG A 6 18.95 57.49 -51.87
N LEU A 7 19.39 56.76 -50.85
CA LEU A 7 19.08 57.11 -49.45
C LEU A 7 19.86 56.22 -48.47
N PHE A 8 20.77 56.89 -47.76
CA PHE A 8 21.08 56.74 -46.34
C PHE A 8 21.77 55.48 -45.80
N LEU A 9 23.10 55.63 -45.74
CA LEU A 9 23.97 55.28 -44.63
C LEU A 9 23.33 55.67 -43.27
N LEU A 10 22.95 54.68 -42.46
CA LEU A 10 22.76 54.82 -41.01
C LEU A 10 23.19 53.50 -40.34
N THR A 11 24.19 53.59 -39.46
CA THR A 11 24.39 52.78 -38.22
C THR A 11 24.34 51.25 -38.35
N LEU A 12 25.46 50.53 -38.33
CA LEU A 12 26.22 50.15 -37.12
C LEU A 12 25.32 49.76 -35.94
N ILE A 13 25.55 48.55 -35.44
CA ILE A 13 24.96 47.90 -34.25
C ILE A 13 23.60 47.22 -34.51
N LEU A 14 23.64 46.01 -35.10
CA LEU A 14 22.64 45.00 -34.73
C LEU A 14 23.20 44.25 -33.51
N VAL A 15 22.63 44.64 -32.37
CA VAL A 15 22.84 44.08 -31.03
C VAL A 15 22.55 42.58 -31.04
N LEU A 16 23.38 41.85 -30.28
CA LEU A 16 23.06 40.53 -29.75
C LEU A 16 21.64 40.53 -29.17
N ALA A 17 20.68 39.93 -29.86
CA ALA A 17 19.55 39.30 -29.21
C ALA A 17 19.87 37.81 -29.15
N ALA A 18 20.81 37.46 -28.27
CA ALA A 18 20.84 36.12 -27.70
C ALA A 18 19.54 35.99 -26.92
N GLY A 19 18.52 35.45 -27.57
CA GLY A 19 17.38 34.88 -26.86
C GLY A 19 17.94 33.73 -26.05
N THR A 20 18.17 33.95 -24.76
CA THR A 20 18.19 32.88 -23.77
C THR A 20 16.83 32.20 -23.89
N ILE A 21 16.79 31.07 -24.59
CA ILE A 21 15.78 30.06 -24.34
C ILE A 21 16.01 29.70 -22.87
N SER A 22 15.17 30.24 -21.99
CA SER A 22 15.03 29.66 -20.66
C SER A 22 14.69 28.20 -20.93
N ALA A 23 15.54 27.28 -20.48
CA ALA A 23 15.08 25.91 -20.31
C ALA A 23 13.81 26.02 -19.47
N GLN A 24 12.67 25.65 -20.07
CA GLN A 24 11.52 25.29 -19.27
C GLN A 24 11.99 24.03 -18.55
N ASP A 25 12.11 24.09 -17.23
CA ASP A 25 12.43 22.89 -16.47
C ASP A 25 11.40 21.83 -16.86
N GLU A 26 11.89 20.73 -17.43
CA GLU A 26 11.05 19.61 -17.84
C GLU A 26 10.41 19.02 -16.60
N LEU A 27 9.08 18.88 -16.60
CA LEU A 27 8.35 18.32 -15.46
C LEU A 27 8.88 16.93 -15.16
N LYS A 28 9.19 16.68 -13.89
CA LYS A 28 9.60 15.36 -13.39
C LYS A 28 8.36 14.54 -13.14
N ILE A 29 7.92 13.83 -14.17
CA ILE A 29 6.76 12.94 -14.12
C ILE A 29 7.26 11.51 -13.94
N LEU A 30 6.67 10.78 -12.99
CA LEU A 30 6.84 9.32 -12.88
C LEU A 30 5.54 8.65 -13.35
N VAL A 31 5.65 7.73 -14.31
CA VAL A 31 4.54 6.91 -14.80
C VAL A 31 4.76 5.46 -14.37
N THR A 32 3.82 4.91 -13.61
CA THR A 32 3.82 3.51 -13.18
C THR A 32 2.46 2.86 -13.49
N GLY A 33 2.39 1.54 -13.32
CA GLY A 33 1.18 0.76 -13.50
C GLY A 33 0.64 0.17 -12.20
N GLU A 34 -0.65 -0.07 -12.16
CA GLU A 34 -1.35 -0.92 -11.21
C GLU A 34 -2.26 -1.88 -11.98
N GLY A 35 -2.76 -2.92 -11.31
CA GLY A 35 -3.70 -3.86 -11.95
C GLY A 35 -4.94 -3.17 -12.56
N PRO A 36 -5.62 -3.81 -13.52
CA PRO A 36 -6.74 -3.18 -14.25
C PRO A 36 -7.90 -2.80 -13.32
N GLY A 37 -8.70 -1.83 -13.79
CA GLY A 37 -9.87 -1.29 -13.08
C GLY A 37 -9.51 -0.38 -11.92
N ASP A 38 -10.51 0.33 -11.43
CA ASP A 38 -10.35 1.24 -10.29
C ASP A 38 -9.84 0.57 -9.00
N PRO A 39 -9.23 1.34 -8.08
CA PRO A 39 -9.12 0.94 -6.69
C PRO A 39 -10.49 0.71 -6.08
N ARG A 40 -10.55 -0.12 -5.04
CA ARG A 40 -11.81 -0.31 -4.32
C ARG A 40 -12.18 0.93 -3.53
N SER A 41 -11.17 1.61 -3.00
CA SER A 41 -11.32 2.88 -2.34
C SER A 41 -10.00 3.64 -2.29
N ILE A 42 -10.08 4.96 -2.12
CA ILE A 42 -8.97 5.82 -1.67
C ILE A 42 -9.33 6.52 -0.34
N ASP A 43 -10.36 6.00 0.34
CA ASP A 43 -10.70 6.32 1.72
C ASP A 43 -9.83 5.46 2.65
N PRO A 44 -8.96 6.06 3.49
CA PRO A 44 -8.07 5.31 4.37
C PRO A 44 -8.77 4.24 5.20
N GLN A 45 -9.97 4.52 5.74
CA GLN A 45 -10.69 3.56 6.57
C GLN A 45 -11.38 2.43 5.76
N GLN A 46 -11.39 2.48 4.43
CA GLN A 46 -11.95 1.45 3.55
C GLN A 46 -10.88 0.69 2.74
N ALA A 47 -9.63 1.15 2.76
CA ALA A 47 -8.53 0.52 2.06
C ALA A 47 -8.38 -0.96 2.45
N ILE A 48 -8.36 -1.85 1.45
CA ILE A 48 -8.38 -3.30 1.68
C ILE A 48 -7.21 -4.03 1.06
N ASP A 49 -6.65 -3.53 -0.04
CA ASP A 49 -5.59 -4.21 -0.76
C ASP A 49 -4.44 -3.29 -1.16
N THR A 50 -3.40 -3.88 -1.72
CA THR A 50 -2.15 -3.19 -2.05
C THR A 50 -2.36 -2.05 -3.06
N LYS A 51 -3.34 -2.15 -3.96
CA LYS A 51 -3.63 -1.08 -4.92
C LYS A 51 -4.11 0.16 -4.19
N ASP A 52 -5.08 0.00 -3.29
CA ASP A 52 -5.57 1.10 -2.45
C ASP A 52 -4.42 1.71 -1.63
N TRP A 53 -3.57 0.85 -1.04
CA TRP A 53 -2.46 1.28 -0.19
C TRP A 53 -1.41 2.12 -0.92
N ASN A 54 -1.06 1.74 -2.15
CA ASN A 54 -0.07 2.45 -2.95
C ASN A 54 -0.55 3.86 -3.32
N LEU A 55 -1.84 4.02 -3.62
CA LEU A 55 -2.46 5.30 -3.95
C LEU A 55 -2.53 6.21 -2.72
N GLU A 56 -3.05 5.68 -1.62
CA GLU A 56 -3.31 6.45 -0.41
C GLU A 56 -2.05 6.87 0.33
N ASN A 57 -0.95 6.10 0.29
CA ASN A 57 0.31 6.51 0.93
C ASN A 57 0.86 7.84 0.38
N SER A 58 0.53 8.19 -0.86
CA SER A 58 0.89 9.48 -1.47
C SER A 58 0.02 10.65 -0.99
N LEU A 59 -1.20 10.36 -0.53
CA LEU A 59 -2.23 11.33 -0.15
C LEU A 59 -2.35 11.53 1.37
N PHE A 60 -2.24 10.46 2.14
CA PHE A 60 -2.49 10.41 3.57
C PHE A 60 -1.34 9.70 4.30
N PRO A 61 -0.21 10.37 4.57
CA PRO A 61 0.91 9.77 5.29
C PRO A 61 0.56 9.30 6.71
N ALA A 62 1.30 8.30 7.17
CA ALA A 62 1.10 7.59 8.43
C ALA A 62 1.54 8.40 9.64
N LEU A 63 1.08 8.06 10.85
CA LEU A 63 1.73 8.53 12.08
C LEU A 63 3.20 8.10 12.12
N THR A 64 3.45 6.83 11.81
CA THR A 64 4.78 6.19 11.77
C THR A 64 4.93 5.36 10.49
N THR A 65 6.15 5.24 9.98
CA THR A 65 6.47 4.38 8.83
C THR A 65 7.59 3.41 9.16
N LEU A 66 7.91 2.52 8.24
CA LEU A 66 9.06 1.62 8.34
C LEU A 66 10.18 2.14 7.46
N ASP A 67 11.39 2.14 8.00
CA ASP A 67 12.59 2.34 7.21
C ASP A 67 12.73 1.21 6.18
N GLU A 68 13.00 1.57 4.92
CA GLU A 68 13.03 0.63 3.80
C GLU A 68 14.16 -0.39 3.91
N GLU A 69 15.28 -0.02 4.56
CA GLU A 69 16.47 -0.86 4.72
C GLU A 69 16.46 -1.59 6.07
N THR A 70 16.33 -0.85 7.17
CA THR A 70 16.47 -1.39 8.53
C THR A 70 15.20 -2.03 9.06
N ARG A 71 14.03 -1.70 8.46
CA ARG A 71 12.70 -2.07 8.95
C ARG A 71 12.38 -1.57 10.35
N GLU A 72 13.15 -0.59 10.83
CA GLU A 72 12.84 0.09 12.09
C GLU A 72 11.65 1.04 11.89
N ILE A 73 10.90 1.27 12.97
CA ILE A 73 9.81 2.22 12.96
C ILE A 73 10.40 3.62 13.02
N VAL A 74 10.10 4.44 12.02
CA VAL A 74 10.58 5.82 11.88
C VAL A 74 9.42 6.82 11.81
N PRO A 75 9.66 8.12 12.07
CA PRO A 75 8.63 9.15 12.02
C PRO A 75 7.86 9.21 10.70
N GLY A 76 6.54 9.40 10.80
CA GLY A 76 5.66 9.86 9.73
C GLY A 76 5.17 11.27 10.06
N ILE A 77 3.85 11.50 10.11
CA ILE A 77 3.28 12.76 10.61
C ILE A 77 3.34 12.89 12.13
N ALA A 78 3.71 11.83 12.86
CA ALA A 78 4.20 11.94 14.23
C ALA A 78 5.73 12.09 14.20
N ALA A 79 6.22 13.26 14.56
CA ALA A 79 7.64 13.60 14.60
C ALA A 79 8.39 12.80 15.68
N SER A 80 7.70 12.46 16.77
CA SER A 80 8.22 11.62 17.84
C SER A 80 7.07 10.96 18.61
N TRP A 81 7.41 10.02 19.49
CA TRP A 81 6.48 9.43 20.43
C TRP A 81 7.16 9.06 21.74
N ASP A 82 6.38 9.09 22.82
CA ASP A 82 6.75 8.57 24.13
C ASP A 82 5.95 7.29 24.42
N ILE A 83 6.58 6.36 25.14
CA ILE A 83 5.92 5.14 25.64
C ILE A 83 6.00 5.17 27.17
N SER A 84 4.88 4.96 27.85
CA SER A 84 4.83 4.88 29.31
C SER A 84 5.69 3.75 29.87
N GLU A 85 6.07 3.84 31.15
CA GLU A 85 6.91 2.83 31.81
C GLU A 85 6.29 1.42 31.83
N ASP A 86 4.95 1.33 31.84
CA ASP A 86 4.22 0.06 31.77
C ASP A 86 4.00 -0.43 30.33
N GLY A 87 4.46 0.33 29.33
CA GLY A 87 4.43 -0.02 27.92
C GLY A 87 3.03 -0.03 27.31
N LYS A 88 2.07 0.70 27.88
CA LYS A 88 0.65 0.68 27.45
C LYS A 88 0.17 1.98 26.83
N THR A 89 0.69 3.12 27.26
CA THR A 89 0.29 4.43 26.76
C THR A 89 1.34 4.95 25.80
N TYR A 90 0.90 5.33 24.61
CA TYR A 90 1.71 5.88 23.54
C TYR A 90 1.25 7.31 23.28
N THR A 91 2.16 8.26 23.40
CA THR A 91 1.89 9.69 23.16
C THR A 91 2.66 10.13 21.92
N PHE A 92 1.94 10.43 20.84
CA PHE A 92 2.47 10.89 19.57
C PHE A 92 2.48 12.42 19.51
N HIS A 93 3.61 12.99 19.10
CA HIS A 93 3.79 14.41 18.89
C HIS A 93 3.79 14.69 17.38
N LEU A 94 2.75 15.37 16.90
CA LEU A 94 2.53 15.60 15.48
C LEU A 94 3.45 16.69 14.92
N VAL A 95 3.75 16.56 13.63
CA VAL A 95 4.48 17.58 12.86
C VAL A 95 3.62 18.85 12.77
N GLU A 96 4.22 19.99 13.10
CA GLU A 96 3.55 21.27 12.99
C GLU A 96 3.28 21.67 11.53
N ASN A 97 2.19 22.41 11.30
CA ASN A 97 1.87 23.06 10.03
C ASN A 97 1.68 22.10 8.83
N VAL A 98 1.27 20.85 9.07
CA VAL A 98 0.83 19.94 8.00
C VAL A 98 -0.54 20.41 7.50
N ALA A 99 -0.59 21.06 6.35
CA ALA A 99 -1.82 21.64 5.82
C ALA A 99 -2.68 20.59 5.11
N TRP A 100 -4.01 20.69 5.27
CA TRP A 100 -4.95 20.09 4.35
C TRP A 100 -4.90 20.84 3.01
N VAL A 101 -4.83 20.11 1.91
CA VAL A 101 -4.71 20.64 0.56
C VAL A 101 -5.67 19.92 -0.39
N ARG A 102 -5.93 20.56 -1.53
CA ARG A 102 -6.65 19.97 -2.66
C ARG A 102 -6.15 20.55 -3.97
N TYR A 103 -6.35 19.84 -5.07
CA TYR A 103 -6.13 20.40 -6.39
C TYR A 103 -7.32 21.27 -6.81
N ASN A 104 -7.04 22.45 -7.34
CA ASN A 104 -8.05 23.34 -7.90
C ASN A 104 -7.90 23.34 -9.43
N ALA A 105 -8.87 22.74 -10.12
CA ALA A 105 -8.87 22.62 -11.58
C ALA A 105 -9.03 23.98 -12.31
N GLU A 106 -9.56 25.01 -11.66
CA GLU A 106 -9.69 26.34 -12.26
C GLU A 106 -8.36 27.11 -12.26
N THR A 107 -7.57 26.95 -11.19
CA THR A 107 -6.26 27.60 -11.05
C THR A 107 -5.11 26.71 -11.52
N GLU A 108 -5.38 25.42 -11.74
CA GLU A 108 -4.41 24.37 -12.04
C GLU A 108 -3.31 24.26 -10.97
N GLN A 109 -3.64 24.52 -9.70
CA GLN A 109 -2.69 24.51 -8.59
C GLN A 109 -3.21 23.68 -7.41
N VAL A 110 -2.29 23.20 -6.58
CA VAL A 110 -2.61 22.73 -5.24
C VAL A 110 -2.80 23.95 -4.34
N GLU A 111 -3.87 23.95 -3.57
CA GLU A 111 -4.24 25.04 -2.66
C GLU A 111 -4.48 24.50 -1.25
N GLN A 112 -4.11 25.29 -0.24
CA GLN A 112 -4.48 24.99 1.15
C GLN A 112 -5.98 25.14 1.32
N VAL A 113 -6.60 24.21 2.04
CA VAL A 113 -8.00 24.30 2.40
C VAL A 113 -8.17 25.32 3.51
N MET A 114 -9.13 26.23 3.36
CA MET A 114 -9.40 27.28 4.35
C MET A 114 -10.58 26.90 5.25
N ASP A 115 -10.54 27.37 6.49
CA ASP A 115 -11.67 27.33 7.41
C ASP A 115 -12.69 28.44 7.09
N GLU A 116 -13.79 28.46 7.85
CA GLU A 116 -14.84 29.47 7.72
C GLU A 116 -14.37 30.92 7.98
N ASN A 117 -13.22 31.08 8.63
CA ASN A 117 -12.60 32.37 8.95
C ASN A 117 -11.55 32.78 7.91
N GLY A 118 -11.31 31.97 6.88
CA GLY A 118 -10.30 32.19 5.85
C GLY A 118 -8.87 31.86 6.29
N SER A 119 -8.69 31.07 7.34
CA SER A 119 -7.38 30.57 7.80
C SER A 119 -7.12 29.16 7.28
N PRO A 120 -5.87 28.78 6.94
CA PRO A 120 -5.58 27.42 6.50
C PRO A 120 -5.95 26.37 7.57
N ARG A 121 -6.54 25.26 7.14
CA ARG A 121 -6.77 24.07 7.96
C ARG A 121 -5.49 23.24 8.02
N PHE A 122 -5.10 22.87 9.23
CA PHE A 122 -3.98 21.98 9.49
C PHE A 122 -4.46 20.66 10.07
N VAL A 123 -3.70 19.59 9.84
CA VAL A 123 -3.91 18.29 10.47
C VAL A 123 -3.64 18.42 11.96
N THR A 124 -4.55 17.89 12.77
CA THR A 124 -4.49 17.93 14.22
C THR A 124 -4.67 16.54 14.83
N ALA A 125 -4.37 16.39 16.11
CA ALA A 125 -4.66 15.18 16.87
C ALA A 125 -6.17 14.87 16.91
N HIS A 126 -7.04 15.87 16.73
CA HIS A 126 -8.48 15.65 16.61
C HIS A 126 -8.85 14.91 15.32
N ASP A 127 -8.16 15.18 14.21
CA ASP A 127 -8.35 14.45 12.95
C ASP A 127 -7.88 12.98 13.11
N VAL A 128 -6.84 12.75 13.91
CA VAL A 128 -6.37 11.39 14.25
C VAL A 128 -7.42 10.65 15.06
N VAL A 129 -7.95 11.26 16.12
CA VAL A 129 -9.04 10.68 16.93
C VAL A 129 -10.26 10.36 16.08
N TYR A 130 -10.64 11.26 15.17
CA TYR A 130 -11.76 11.03 14.26
C TYR A 130 -11.50 9.84 13.34
N GLY A 131 -10.37 9.82 12.63
CA GLY A 131 -10.03 8.75 11.69
C GLY A 131 -9.94 7.38 12.36
N TRP A 132 -9.38 7.32 13.57
CA TRP A 132 -9.29 6.08 14.36
C TRP A 132 -10.64 5.62 14.88
N THR A 133 -11.47 6.54 15.41
CA THR A 133 -12.85 6.21 15.79
C THR A 133 -13.62 5.68 14.58
N ARG A 134 -13.50 6.34 13.43
CA ARG A 134 -14.16 5.93 12.18
C ARG A 134 -13.67 4.56 11.71
N ALA A 135 -12.38 4.26 11.86
CA ALA A 135 -11.81 2.96 11.52
C ALA A 135 -12.38 1.81 12.38
N LEU A 136 -12.80 2.11 13.62
CA LEU A 136 -13.35 1.12 14.53
C LEU A 136 -14.89 1.05 14.50
N ASP A 137 -15.55 2.05 13.93
CA ASP A 137 -17.01 2.12 13.90
C ASP A 137 -17.59 0.96 13.06
N PRO A 138 -18.43 0.08 13.64
CA PRO A 138 -19.06 -1.01 12.90
C PRO A 138 -19.95 -0.55 11.73
N ALA A 139 -20.46 0.69 11.76
CA ALA A 139 -21.23 1.25 10.65
C ALA A 139 -20.36 1.57 9.42
N VAL A 140 -19.08 1.84 9.64
CA VAL A 140 -18.08 2.07 8.59
C VAL A 140 -17.60 0.74 8.03
N GLY A 141 -17.47 -0.30 8.86
CA GLY A 141 -17.13 -1.64 8.40
C GLY A 141 -15.70 -1.76 7.84
N SER A 142 -14.76 -0.98 8.40
CA SER A 142 -13.35 -1.00 7.98
C SER A 142 -12.77 -2.41 7.98
N PRO A 143 -12.10 -2.84 6.89
CA PRO A 143 -11.56 -4.19 6.77
C PRO A 143 -10.41 -4.47 7.76
N ALA A 144 -9.74 -3.43 8.26
CA ALA A 144 -8.63 -3.57 9.22
C ALA A 144 -9.07 -3.36 10.69
N ALA A 145 -10.35 -3.13 10.96
CA ALA A 145 -10.83 -2.87 12.32
C ALA A 145 -10.44 -3.99 13.30
N TYR A 146 -10.50 -5.25 12.85
CA TYR A 146 -10.11 -6.42 13.65
C TYR A 146 -8.63 -6.43 14.08
N ILE A 147 -7.76 -5.69 13.36
CA ILE A 147 -6.33 -5.57 13.67
C ILE A 147 -6.13 -4.47 14.72
N ILE A 148 -6.84 -3.35 14.57
CA ILE A 148 -6.66 -2.15 15.40
C ILE A 148 -7.39 -2.31 16.74
N ALA A 149 -8.63 -2.83 16.73
CA ALA A 149 -9.53 -2.89 17.88
C ALA A 149 -8.90 -3.54 19.12
N PRO A 150 -8.19 -4.69 19.03
CA PRO A 150 -7.59 -5.34 20.20
C PRO A 150 -6.43 -4.56 20.84
N LEU A 151 -5.88 -3.57 20.13
CA LEU A 151 -4.75 -2.76 20.59
C LEU A 151 -5.17 -1.44 21.23
N ILE A 152 -6.47 -1.20 21.39
CA ILE A 152 -7.00 0.04 21.97
C ILE A 152 -7.96 -0.34 23.08
N VAL A 153 -7.79 0.26 24.27
CA VAL A 153 -8.76 0.11 25.37
C VAL A 153 -10.17 0.45 24.86
N GLY A 154 -11.14 -0.44 25.05
CA GLY A 154 -12.52 -0.26 24.57
C GLY A 154 -12.73 -0.51 23.08
N GLY A 155 -11.67 -0.82 22.32
CA GLY A 155 -11.72 -0.98 20.87
C GLY A 155 -12.53 -2.17 20.41
N GLU A 156 -12.38 -3.33 21.05
CA GLU A 156 -13.15 -4.54 20.72
C GLU A 156 -14.64 -4.37 21.06
N GLU A 157 -14.95 -3.79 22.22
CA GLU A 157 -16.33 -3.52 22.61
C GLU A 157 -16.99 -2.53 21.64
N PHE A 158 -16.32 -1.44 21.28
CA PHE A 158 -16.85 -0.48 20.32
C PHE A 158 -17.04 -1.10 18.93
N ASN A 159 -16.04 -1.83 18.42
CA ASN A 159 -16.09 -2.42 17.09
C ASN A 159 -17.13 -3.55 16.96
N SER A 160 -17.41 -4.29 18.03
CA SER A 160 -18.49 -5.29 18.06
C SER A 160 -19.89 -4.67 18.24
N GLY A 161 -19.98 -3.37 18.52
CA GLY A 161 -21.22 -2.66 18.82
C GLY A 161 -21.73 -2.86 20.26
N GLU A 162 -20.91 -3.41 21.14
CA GLU A 162 -21.22 -3.64 22.56
C GLU A 162 -20.76 -2.48 23.47
N GLY A 163 -19.91 -1.56 22.97
CA GLY A 163 -19.37 -0.39 23.66
C GLY A 163 -19.67 0.95 22.95
N SER A 164 -19.13 2.05 23.49
CA SER A 164 -19.27 3.41 22.94
C SER A 164 -17.92 3.96 22.47
N ALA A 165 -17.95 4.91 21.53
CA ALA A 165 -16.76 5.66 21.12
C ALA A 165 -16.12 6.41 22.30
N ASP A 166 -16.92 6.82 23.29
CA ASP A 166 -16.45 7.49 24.51
C ASP A 166 -15.58 6.57 25.41
N ASP A 167 -15.67 5.25 25.24
CA ASP A 167 -14.90 4.27 25.99
C ASP A 167 -13.53 3.97 25.35
N LEU A 168 -13.29 4.49 24.13
CA LEU A 168 -12.03 4.29 23.43
C LEU A 168 -10.89 4.99 24.17
N GLY A 169 -9.79 4.26 24.37
CA GLY A 169 -8.56 4.75 24.95
C GLY A 169 -7.75 5.65 24.03
N ILE A 170 -8.39 6.50 23.22
CA ILE A 170 -7.76 7.45 22.32
C ILE A 170 -8.21 8.88 22.65
N ARG A 171 -7.30 9.84 22.58
CA ARG A 171 -7.64 11.25 22.78
C ARG A 171 -6.61 12.20 22.20
N ALA A 172 -7.09 13.38 21.81
CA ALA A 172 -6.25 14.54 21.59
C ALA A 172 -6.01 15.21 22.95
N ILE A 173 -4.75 15.30 23.39
CA ILE A 173 -4.37 16.09 24.58
C ILE A 173 -4.43 17.57 24.25
N ASP A 174 -3.97 17.91 23.05
CA ASP A 174 -4.06 19.21 22.38
C ASP A 174 -3.98 19.00 20.85
N ASP A 175 -3.95 20.08 20.07
CA ASP A 175 -3.97 20.02 18.60
C ASP A 175 -2.82 19.20 17.99
N LEU A 176 -1.70 19.04 18.69
CA LEU A 176 -0.50 18.37 18.16
C LEU A 176 -0.08 17.15 18.97
N THR A 177 -0.87 16.75 19.97
CA THR A 177 -0.52 15.64 20.86
C THR A 177 -1.65 14.63 20.89
N PHE A 178 -1.43 13.48 20.28
CA PHE A 178 -2.36 12.36 20.25
C PHE A 178 -1.91 11.28 21.25
N GLU A 179 -2.81 10.77 22.07
CA GLU A 179 -2.54 9.68 23.00
C GLU A 179 -3.43 8.48 22.70
N VAL A 180 -2.84 7.28 22.69
CA VAL A 180 -3.54 5.99 22.66
C VAL A 180 -3.08 5.10 23.80
N THR A 181 -4.02 4.39 24.41
CA THR A 181 -3.79 3.39 25.46
C THR A 181 -4.15 2.00 24.95
N SER A 182 -3.18 1.10 24.97
CA SER A 182 -3.36 -0.34 24.70
C SER A 182 -3.82 -1.08 25.96
N PRO A 183 -4.70 -2.11 25.84
CA PRO A 183 -5.13 -2.93 26.99
C PRO A 183 -3.96 -3.61 27.71
N GLU A 184 -2.92 -3.98 26.95
CA GLU A 184 -1.70 -4.62 27.44
C GLU A 184 -0.44 -4.07 26.77
N SER A 185 0.74 -4.43 27.28
CA SER A 185 1.99 -4.01 26.66
C SER A 185 2.29 -4.88 25.45
N VAL A 186 2.36 -4.26 24.27
CA VAL A 186 2.52 -4.96 22.99
C VAL A 186 3.69 -4.38 22.21
N GLY A 187 4.73 -5.20 22.01
CA GLY A 187 5.99 -4.75 21.38
C GLY A 187 5.87 -4.29 19.92
N TYR A 188 4.80 -4.67 19.23
CA TYR A 188 4.55 -4.31 17.82
C TYR A 188 3.47 -3.24 17.64
N ALA A 189 2.91 -2.68 18.72
CA ALA A 189 1.78 -1.73 18.63
C ALA A 189 2.09 -0.51 17.74
N LEU A 190 3.30 0.06 17.85
CA LEU A 190 3.72 1.19 17.01
C LEU A 190 3.68 0.90 15.51
N GLY A 191 3.93 -0.34 15.10
CA GLY A 191 3.84 -0.74 13.70
C GLY A 191 2.38 -0.80 13.23
N ILE A 192 1.48 -1.26 14.10
CA ILE A 192 0.04 -1.31 13.81
C ILE A 192 -0.58 0.10 13.82
N TYR A 193 -0.13 0.99 14.68
CA TYR A 193 -0.60 2.38 14.72
C TYR A 193 -0.19 3.20 13.48
N GLY A 194 0.73 2.67 12.66
CA GLY A 194 1.12 3.25 11.37
C GLY A 194 0.32 2.74 10.17
N ILE A 195 -0.62 1.80 10.35
CA ILE A 195 -1.35 1.23 9.20
C ILE A 195 -2.25 2.26 8.54
N ILE A 196 -2.66 1.97 7.31
CA ILE A 196 -3.37 2.93 6.47
C ILE A 196 -4.81 3.20 6.93
N ASN A 197 -5.46 2.25 7.59
CA ASN A 197 -6.80 2.47 8.12
C ASN A 197 -6.79 3.38 9.36
N ALA A 198 -5.61 3.58 9.97
CA ALA A 198 -5.38 4.41 11.15
C ALA A 198 -4.83 5.81 10.79
N ARG A 199 -5.30 6.42 9.70
CA ARG A 199 -4.85 7.74 9.24
C ARG A 199 -5.83 8.84 9.70
N PRO A 200 -5.34 10.05 10.05
CA PRO A 200 -6.23 11.20 10.23
C PRO A 200 -7.08 11.42 8.99
N THR A 201 -8.35 11.74 9.18
CA THR A 201 -9.29 12.01 8.08
C THR A 201 -10.13 13.25 8.34
N PRO A 202 -10.49 14.01 7.30
CA PRO A 202 -11.13 15.31 7.45
C PRO A 202 -12.63 15.15 7.71
N GLN A 203 -13.04 15.07 8.98
CA GLN A 203 -14.45 14.93 9.37
C GLN A 203 -15.36 15.92 8.65
N TRP A 204 -14.95 17.19 8.59
CA TRP A 204 -15.70 18.27 7.97
C TRP A 204 -15.93 18.04 6.46
N ALA A 205 -14.97 17.45 5.74
CA ALA A 205 -15.11 17.18 4.31
C ALA A 205 -16.01 15.96 4.07
N ILE A 206 -15.84 14.93 4.90
CA ILE A 206 -16.61 13.69 4.83
C ILE A 206 -18.09 13.97 5.12
N GLU A 207 -18.40 14.77 6.14
CA GLU A 207 -19.79 15.15 6.45
C GLU A 207 -20.42 16.02 5.35
N GLU A 208 -19.64 16.84 4.65
CA GLU A 208 -20.12 17.69 3.56
C GLU A 208 -20.42 16.88 2.29
N SER A 209 -19.53 15.97 1.91
CA SER A 209 -19.58 15.27 0.61
C SER A 209 -20.09 13.82 0.70
N ALA A 210 -20.27 13.29 1.90
CA ALA A 210 -20.68 11.91 2.17
C ALA A 210 -19.83 10.91 1.36
N GLU A 211 -20.46 9.98 0.64
CA GLU A 211 -19.78 8.95 -0.17
C GLU A 211 -18.88 9.52 -1.28
N ALA A 212 -19.15 10.75 -1.75
CA ALA A 212 -18.37 11.37 -2.83
C ALA A 212 -17.11 12.10 -2.32
N TRP A 213 -16.79 12.01 -1.03
CA TRP A 213 -15.70 12.79 -0.43
C TRP A 213 -14.32 12.46 -1.01
N THR A 214 -14.14 11.29 -1.59
CA THR A 214 -12.90 10.85 -2.24
C THR A 214 -12.79 11.26 -3.70
N GLU A 215 -13.85 11.80 -4.32
CA GLU A 215 -13.80 12.26 -5.71
C GLU A 215 -12.83 13.46 -5.86
N PRO A 216 -12.16 13.63 -7.02
CA PRO A 216 -11.15 14.66 -7.21
C PRO A 216 -11.58 16.08 -6.83
N GLU A 217 -12.84 16.44 -7.04
CA GLU A 217 -13.38 17.75 -6.67
C GLU A 217 -13.61 17.95 -5.15
N ASN A 218 -13.73 16.86 -4.39
CA ASN A 218 -14.14 16.87 -2.98
C ASN A 218 -13.00 16.47 -2.04
N ILE A 219 -12.05 15.65 -2.50
CA ILE A 219 -11.01 15.08 -1.67
C ILE A 219 -10.05 16.16 -1.17
N ASN A 220 -9.79 16.09 0.14
CA ASN A 220 -8.79 16.93 0.79
C ASN A 220 -7.76 16.00 1.41
N THR A 221 -6.50 16.21 1.07
CA THR A 221 -5.38 15.34 1.46
C THR A 221 -4.36 16.16 2.23
N TYR A 222 -3.36 15.53 2.83
CA TYR A 222 -2.31 16.25 3.56
C TYR A 222 -0.91 15.73 3.27
N GLY A 223 -0.78 14.84 2.29
CA GLY A 223 0.46 14.18 1.94
C GLY A 223 1.39 14.96 1.01
N PRO A 224 2.49 14.31 0.58
CA PRO A 224 3.43 14.87 -0.38
C PRO A 224 2.82 15.15 -1.75
N PHE A 225 1.68 14.52 -2.07
CA PHE A 225 0.90 14.78 -3.27
C PHE A 225 -0.58 15.05 -2.95
N ALA A 226 -1.24 15.77 -3.86
CA ALA A 226 -2.69 15.90 -3.92
C ALA A 226 -3.22 15.13 -5.14
N LEU A 227 -4.48 14.69 -5.08
CA LEU A 227 -5.14 14.09 -6.24
C LEU A 227 -5.46 15.20 -7.26
N LYS A 228 -4.91 15.09 -8.47
CA LYS A 228 -5.17 16.02 -9.57
C LYS A 228 -6.33 15.57 -10.44
N GLU A 229 -6.35 14.30 -10.81
CA GLU A 229 -7.33 13.73 -11.72
C GLU A 229 -7.51 12.23 -11.45
N TRP A 230 -8.73 11.75 -11.57
CA TRP A 230 -9.06 10.34 -11.64
C TRP A 230 -9.92 10.09 -12.88
N VAL A 231 -9.35 9.38 -13.85
CA VAL A 231 -10.09 8.84 -14.99
C VAL A 231 -10.44 7.39 -14.65
N HIS A 232 -11.68 7.17 -14.22
CA HIS A 232 -12.17 5.86 -13.78
C HIS A 232 -11.84 4.76 -14.79
N ASP A 233 -11.36 3.63 -14.26
CA ASP A 233 -10.90 2.44 -14.98
C ASP A 233 -9.70 2.64 -15.94
N ASP A 234 -9.05 3.82 -15.92
CA ASP A 234 -7.89 4.13 -16.78
C ASP A 234 -6.66 4.57 -15.99
N GLN A 235 -6.74 5.67 -15.25
CA GLN A 235 -5.57 6.20 -14.52
C GLN A 235 -5.93 7.21 -13.43
N MET A 236 -4.99 7.42 -12.52
CA MET A 236 -4.98 8.53 -11.56
C MET A 236 -3.70 9.36 -11.71
N THR A 237 -3.86 10.68 -11.66
CA THR A 237 -2.73 11.62 -11.66
C THR A 237 -2.68 12.34 -10.31
N PHE A 238 -1.49 12.34 -9.73
CA PHE A 238 -1.15 12.99 -8.47
C PHE A 238 -0.19 14.14 -8.76
N ILE A 239 -0.37 15.27 -8.09
CA ILE A 239 0.45 16.48 -8.26
C ILE A 239 1.14 16.84 -6.96
N ARG A 240 2.40 17.30 -7.04
CA ARG A 240 3.18 17.67 -5.86
C ARG A 240 2.43 18.66 -4.98
N ASN A 241 2.38 18.39 -3.68
CA ASN A 241 1.93 19.35 -2.68
C ASN A 241 3.07 20.32 -2.30
N PRO A 242 3.01 21.61 -2.69
CA PRO A 242 4.05 22.58 -2.35
C PRO A 242 4.02 23.03 -0.88
N PHE A 243 2.96 22.70 -0.14
CA PHE A 243 2.78 23.03 1.28
C PHE A 243 3.22 21.90 2.22
N TRP A 244 3.68 20.77 1.68
CA TRP A 244 4.23 19.69 2.49
C TRP A 244 5.47 20.19 3.22
N PRO A 245 5.49 20.23 4.57
CA PRO A 245 6.55 20.92 5.30
C PRO A 245 7.91 20.28 5.07
N GLY A 246 7.96 18.94 5.00
CA GLY A 246 9.19 18.15 5.04
C GLY A 246 9.99 18.41 6.32
N SER A 247 10.64 17.40 6.85
CA SER A 247 11.43 17.52 8.07
C SER A 247 12.49 16.43 8.15
N GLU A 248 13.29 16.44 9.22
CA GLU A 248 14.20 15.33 9.51
C GLU A 248 13.38 14.05 9.70
N GLY A 249 13.57 13.07 8.82
CA GLY A 249 12.77 11.83 8.76
C GLY A 249 11.55 11.88 7.83
N ILE A 250 11.18 13.05 7.30
CA ILE A 250 10.04 13.21 6.38
C ILE A 250 10.52 13.75 5.04
N SER A 251 10.64 12.85 4.07
CA SER A 251 11.11 13.16 2.72
C SER A 251 10.21 14.18 2.00
N GLN A 252 10.86 15.08 1.26
CA GLN A 252 10.22 15.98 0.31
C GLN A 252 9.98 15.27 -1.03
N ALA A 253 8.86 15.57 -1.68
CA ALA A 253 8.57 15.03 -3.01
C ALA A 253 9.49 15.68 -4.05
N ASN A 254 10.23 14.85 -4.80
CA ASN A 254 11.11 15.29 -5.88
C ASN A 254 10.48 15.20 -7.27
N LEU A 255 9.28 14.60 -7.37
CA LEU A 255 8.48 14.47 -8.61
C LEU A 255 7.45 15.59 -8.65
N ASP A 256 7.20 16.14 -9.84
CA ASP A 256 6.16 17.15 -10.06
C ASP A 256 4.79 16.47 -10.19
N GLU A 257 4.73 15.33 -10.89
CA GLU A 257 3.54 14.49 -11.01
C GLU A 257 3.88 13.00 -10.89
N LEU A 258 2.93 12.25 -10.36
CA LEU A 258 2.91 10.79 -10.35
C LEU A 258 1.66 10.34 -11.10
N VAL A 259 1.81 9.52 -12.14
CA VAL A 259 0.71 8.96 -12.93
C VAL A 259 0.68 7.45 -12.70
N ILE A 260 -0.45 6.95 -12.23
CA ILE A 260 -0.68 5.52 -12.00
C ILE A 260 -1.75 5.06 -12.99
N ARG A 261 -1.37 4.17 -13.91
CA ARG A 261 -2.26 3.63 -14.96
C ARG A 261 -2.79 2.24 -14.58
N PHE A 262 -4.08 1.99 -14.76
CA PHE A 262 -4.75 0.74 -14.44
C PHE A 262 -4.71 -0.22 -15.64
N LEU A 263 -3.65 -1.01 -15.73
CA LEU A 263 -3.35 -1.85 -16.90
C LEU A 263 -3.02 -3.29 -16.47
N ASP A 264 -3.30 -4.26 -17.34
CA ASP A 264 -2.78 -5.61 -17.17
C ASP A 264 -1.24 -5.63 -17.19
N LEU A 265 -0.61 -6.49 -16.38
CA LEU A 265 0.86 -6.55 -16.24
C LEU A 265 1.61 -6.72 -17.58
N GLU A 266 1.08 -7.53 -18.51
CA GLU A 266 1.66 -7.70 -19.85
C GLU A 266 1.56 -6.42 -20.70
N VAL A 267 0.53 -5.58 -20.48
CA VAL A 267 0.42 -4.28 -21.14
C VAL A 267 1.40 -3.30 -20.51
N GLN A 268 1.51 -3.28 -19.17
CA GLN A 268 2.49 -2.46 -18.45
C GLN A 268 3.92 -2.69 -18.96
N LEU A 269 4.33 -3.95 -19.08
CA LEU A 269 5.66 -4.30 -19.61
C LEU A 269 5.89 -3.78 -21.03
N ARG A 270 4.88 -3.87 -21.92
CA ARG A 270 4.98 -3.33 -23.28
C ARG A 270 5.10 -1.81 -23.29
N GLU A 271 4.39 -1.11 -22.41
CA GLU A 271 4.49 0.35 -22.27
C GLU A 271 5.87 0.76 -21.74
N TYR A 272 6.44 -0.01 -20.81
CA TYR A 272 7.80 0.20 -20.30
C TYR A 272 8.84 0.05 -21.41
N GLU A 273 8.78 -1.05 -22.17
CA GLU A 273 9.70 -1.29 -23.31
C GLU A 273 9.53 -0.24 -24.42
N ALA A 274 8.35 0.37 -24.54
CA ALA A 274 8.07 1.46 -25.48
C ALA A 274 8.57 2.84 -24.96
N GLY A 275 8.97 2.94 -23.69
CA GLY A 275 9.38 4.19 -23.05
C GLY A 275 8.22 5.09 -22.60
N ASN A 276 7.01 4.54 -22.47
CA ASN A 276 5.81 5.25 -21.99
C ASN A 276 5.51 5.00 -20.50
N MET A 277 6.30 4.17 -19.83
CA MET A 277 6.18 3.83 -18.42
C MET A 277 7.57 3.73 -17.82
N ASP A 278 7.76 4.34 -16.65
CA ASP A 278 9.07 4.43 -15.98
C ASP A 278 9.31 3.26 -15.03
N VAL A 279 8.25 2.69 -14.47
CA VAL A 279 8.32 1.58 -13.51
C VAL A 279 7.19 0.58 -13.78
N VAL A 280 7.54 -0.70 -13.84
CA VAL A 280 6.59 -1.81 -13.78
C VAL A 280 6.74 -2.46 -12.40
N PRO A 281 5.72 -2.43 -11.52
CA PRO A 281 5.87 -2.90 -10.14
C PRO A 281 6.15 -4.40 -10.03
N THR A 282 5.73 -5.18 -11.02
CA THR A 282 5.86 -6.64 -11.01
C THR A 282 6.11 -7.18 -12.40
N VAL A 283 7.10 -8.06 -12.51
CA VAL A 283 7.40 -8.77 -13.76
C VAL A 283 6.35 -9.86 -14.00
N PRO A 284 5.71 -9.93 -15.18
CA PRO A 284 4.86 -11.07 -15.53
C PRO A 284 5.65 -12.38 -15.48
N VAL A 285 5.05 -13.42 -14.90
CA VAL A 285 5.72 -14.71 -14.62
C VAL A 285 6.33 -15.30 -15.89
N GLY A 286 5.58 -15.28 -17.00
CA GLY A 286 6.03 -15.79 -18.29
C GLY A 286 7.19 -15.00 -18.95
N GLN A 287 7.49 -13.80 -18.46
CA GLN A 287 8.50 -12.89 -19.03
C GLN A 287 9.82 -12.89 -18.26
N PHE A 288 9.86 -13.49 -17.06
CA PHE A 288 11.02 -13.40 -16.17
C PHE A 288 12.31 -13.94 -16.82
N ASP A 289 12.28 -15.11 -17.44
CA ASP A 289 13.45 -15.72 -18.11
C ASP A 289 13.97 -14.82 -19.25
N ARG A 290 13.07 -14.16 -19.97
CA ARG A 290 13.43 -13.24 -21.05
C ARG A 290 14.09 -11.98 -20.50
N ILE A 291 13.49 -11.36 -19.49
CA ILE A 291 13.96 -10.11 -18.88
C ILE A 291 15.32 -10.34 -18.20
N SER A 292 15.46 -11.41 -17.43
CA SER A 292 16.68 -11.73 -16.68
C SER A 292 17.89 -12.06 -17.56
N THR A 293 17.67 -12.45 -18.82
CA THR A 293 18.74 -12.77 -19.78
C THR A 293 18.97 -11.69 -20.84
N ASP A 294 18.07 -10.70 -20.93
CA ASP A 294 18.20 -9.57 -21.85
C ASP A 294 19.33 -8.64 -21.37
N PRO A 295 20.25 -8.20 -22.25
CA PRO A 295 21.40 -7.40 -21.84
C PRO A 295 21.05 -6.01 -21.30
N THR A 296 19.87 -5.47 -21.61
CA THR A 296 19.42 -4.18 -21.11
C THR A 296 18.48 -4.37 -19.92
N LEU A 297 17.39 -5.12 -20.10
CA LEU A 297 16.36 -5.25 -19.06
C LEU A 297 16.87 -5.96 -17.79
N SER A 298 17.86 -6.85 -17.91
CA SER A 298 18.47 -7.49 -16.73
C SER A 298 19.21 -6.51 -15.82
N GLN A 299 19.65 -5.36 -16.35
CA GLN A 299 20.30 -4.31 -15.55
C GLN A 299 19.28 -3.41 -14.84
N GLU A 300 18.03 -3.39 -15.32
CA GLU A 300 16.91 -2.62 -14.78
C GLU A 300 16.05 -3.48 -13.83
N LEU A 301 16.13 -4.81 -13.97
CA LEU A 301 15.46 -5.78 -13.10
C LEU A 301 15.99 -5.72 -11.67
N THR A 302 15.10 -5.43 -10.73
CA THR A 302 15.36 -5.55 -9.29
C THR A 302 14.51 -6.66 -8.70
N VAL A 303 15.16 -7.58 -7.98
CA VAL A 303 14.49 -8.67 -7.24
C VAL A 303 14.88 -8.53 -5.77
N PHE A 304 13.89 -8.45 -4.89
CA PHE A 304 14.07 -8.37 -3.45
C PHE A 304 13.11 -9.31 -2.72
N PRO A 305 13.46 -9.82 -1.53
CA PRO A 305 12.55 -10.63 -0.73
C PRO A 305 11.30 -9.84 -0.34
N GLY A 306 10.13 -10.37 -0.69
CA GLY A 306 8.84 -9.85 -0.21
C GLY A 306 8.58 -10.20 1.26
N MET A 307 7.60 -9.53 1.87
CA MET A 307 7.12 -9.81 3.24
C MET A 307 5.79 -10.58 3.27
N CYS A 308 5.43 -11.22 2.16
CA CYS A 308 4.20 -11.97 1.99
C CYS A 308 4.50 -13.46 1.83
N THR A 309 3.56 -14.29 2.29
CA THR A 309 3.58 -15.73 2.07
C THR A 309 2.30 -16.13 1.35
N GLU A 310 2.46 -16.81 0.23
CA GLU A 310 1.36 -17.31 -0.57
C GLU A 310 0.91 -18.68 -0.05
N VAL A 311 -0.39 -18.83 0.21
CA VAL A 311 -0.95 -20.05 0.81
C VAL A 311 -2.22 -20.52 0.14
N TRP A 312 -2.37 -21.84 0.06
CA TRP A 312 -3.67 -22.47 -0.15
C TRP A 312 -4.38 -22.66 1.18
N GLY A 313 -5.44 -21.88 1.40
CA GLY A 313 -6.30 -22.03 2.57
C GLY A 313 -7.24 -23.23 2.45
N PHE A 314 -7.40 -24.00 3.52
CA PHE A 314 -8.42 -25.04 3.62
C PHE A 314 -9.63 -24.53 4.39
N HIS A 315 -10.84 -24.86 3.94
CA HIS A 315 -12.04 -24.60 4.73
C HIS A 315 -12.18 -25.70 5.80
N THR A 316 -11.63 -25.44 6.99
CA THR A 316 -11.41 -26.46 8.04
C THR A 316 -12.68 -26.95 8.74
N GLU A 317 -13.84 -26.44 8.37
CA GLU A 317 -15.15 -26.82 8.94
C GLU A 317 -16.02 -27.60 7.96
N LEU A 318 -15.57 -27.80 6.72
CA LEU A 318 -16.31 -28.51 5.68
C LEU A 318 -15.56 -29.75 5.21
N PRO A 319 -16.28 -30.87 4.95
CA PRO A 319 -15.69 -32.04 4.32
C PRO A 319 -15.07 -31.73 2.96
N PRO A 320 -13.91 -32.33 2.62
CA PRO A 320 -13.15 -33.30 3.42
C PRO A 320 -12.05 -32.65 4.28
N PHE A 321 -12.00 -31.31 4.31
CA PHE A 321 -10.93 -30.55 4.94
C PHE A 321 -11.15 -30.28 6.43
N ASP A 322 -12.29 -30.67 7.00
CA ASP A 322 -12.49 -30.85 8.43
C ASP A 322 -11.58 -31.95 9.01
N ASN A 323 -11.22 -32.95 8.20
CA ASN A 323 -10.24 -33.97 8.56
C ASN A 323 -8.78 -33.47 8.45
N VAL A 324 -8.01 -33.56 9.54
CA VAL A 324 -6.62 -33.08 9.60
C VAL A 324 -5.66 -33.90 8.73
N HIS A 325 -5.90 -35.20 8.60
CA HIS A 325 -5.06 -36.10 7.79
C HIS A 325 -5.22 -35.79 6.31
N ILE A 326 -6.43 -35.43 5.85
CA ILE A 326 -6.65 -34.95 4.48
C ILE A 326 -5.86 -33.65 4.23
N ARG A 327 -5.91 -32.66 5.14
CA ARG A 327 -5.14 -31.40 4.98
C ARG A 327 -3.63 -31.63 4.92
N ARG A 328 -3.11 -32.54 5.74
CA ARG A 328 -1.70 -32.93 5.73
C ARG A 328 -1.30 -33.63 4.43
N ALA A 329 -2.15 -34.54 3.93
CA ALA A 329 -1.92 -35.23 2.66
C ALA A 329 -1.73 -34.24 1.51
N PHE A 330 -2.62 -33.25 1.38
CA PHE A 330 -2.48 -32.17 0.38
C PHE A 330 -1.18 -31.36 0.59
N THR A 331 -0.89 -31.02 1.85
CA THR A 331 0.26 -30.18 2.19
C THR A 331 1.61 -30.83 1.84
N PHE A 332 1.76 -32.13 2.10
CA PHE A 332 2.95 -32.91 1.79
C PHE A 332 3.07 -33.29 0.31
N ALA A 333 1.97 -33.26 -0.44
CA ALA A 333 1.95 -33.58 -1.87
C ALA A 333 2.43 -32.42 -2.77
N VAL A 334 2.58 -31.21 -2.24
CA VAL A 334 3.00 -30.03 -3.02
C VAL A 334 4.52 -29.90 -3.04
N ASP A 335 5.09 -30.09 -4.24
CA ASP A 335 6.50 -29.82 -4.53
C ASP A 335 6.73 -28.30 -4.71
N ARG A 336 7.01 -27.63 -3.60
CA ARG A 336 7.22 -26.18 -3.55
C ARG A 336 8.51 -25.75 -4.28
N GLU A 337 9.55 -26.58 -4.25
CA GLU A 337 10.80 -26.29 -4.96
C GLU A 337 10.54 -26.30 -6.47
N SER A 338 9.87 -27.33 -6.98
CA SER A 338 9.51 -27.37 -8.40
C SER A 338 8.56 -26.24 -8.81
N LEU A 339 7.61 -25.84 -7.96
CA LEU A 339 6.75 -24.68 -8.24
C LEU A 339 7.57 -23.39 -8.38
N VAL A 340 8.50 -23.17 -7.45
CA VAL A 340 9.38 -21.99 -7.46
C VAL A 340 10.31 -21.99 -8.67
N ASP A 341 11.01 -23.09 -8.91
CA ASP A 341 12.07 -23.17 -9.92
C ASP A 341 11.55 -23.29 -11.35
N ASN A 342 10.36 -23.87 -11.54
CA ASN A 342 9.84 -24.20 -12.87
C ASN A 342 8.58 -23.43 -13.27
N VAL A 343 7.79 -22.92 -12.31
CA VAL A 343 6.54 -22.20 -12.61
C VAL A 343 6.71 -20.70 -12.42
N VAL A 344 6.99 -20.24 -11.20
CA VAL A 344 6.99 -18.80 -10.91
C VAL A 344 8.31 -18.10 -11.24
N LYS A 345 9.46 -18.77 -11.04
CA LYS A 345 10.83 -18.38 -11.46
C LYS A 345 11.36 -17.02 -11.02
N SER A 346 10.56 -16.18 -10.39
CA SER A 346 10.88 -14.78 -10.07
C SER A 346 11.64 -14.58 -8.75
N GLY A 347 12.46 -15.55 -8.35
CA GLY A 347 13.23 -15.48 -7.10
C GLY A 347 12.41 -15.71 -5.82
N ASN A 348 11.22 -16.30 -5.95
CA ASN A 348 10.42 -16.76 -4.82
C ASN A 348 11.17 -17.80 -3.99
N ILE A 349 10.79 -17.96 -2.72
CA ILE A 349 11.42 -18.92 -1.80
C ILE A 349 10.35 -19.94 -1.39
N PRO A 350 10.64 -21.26 -1.44
CA PRO A 350 9.71 -22.27 -0.93
C PRO A 350 9.32 -21.99 0.53
N ALA A 351 8.04 -21.74 0.77
CA ALA A 351 7.54 -21.45 2.11
C ALA A 351 7.42 -22.74 2.94
N LEU A 352 8.27 -22.88 3.95
CA LEU A 352 8.27 -24.02 4.89
C LEU A 352 7.36 -23.78 6.10
N TRP A 353 7.03 -22.52 6.39
CA TRP A 353 6.13 -22.07 7.45
C TRP A 353 5.46 -20.76 6.99
N TYR A 354 4.46 -20.31 7.74
CA TYR A 354 3.63 -19.17 7.34
C TYR A 354 4.38 -17.82 7.41
N THR A 355 5.13 -17.57 8.48
CA THR A 355 5.82 -16.29 8.68
C THR A 355 7.08 -16.20 7.80
N PRO A 356 7.15 -15.31 6.79
CA PRO A 356 8.28 -15.30 5.87
C PRO A 356 9.58 -14.89 6.57
N PRO A 357 10.76 -15.36 6.12
CA PRO A 357 12.05 -15.08 6.75
C PRO A 357 12.43 -13.58 6.84
N SER A 358 11.77 -12.74 6.04
CA SER A 358 11.93 -11.28 6.05
C SER A 358 11.29 -10.60 7.26
N VAL A 359 10.43 -11.30 8.00
CA VAL A 359 9.81 -10.77 9.22
C VAL A 359 10.75 -10.96 10.40
N ASN A 360 10.92 -9.92 11.22
CA ASN A 360 11.75 -9.99 12.42
C ASN A 360 11.30 -11.15 13.33
N PHE A 361 12.29 -11.90 13.82
CA PHE A 361 12.10 -13.11 14.65
C PHE A 361 11.39 -14.29 13.96
N ALA A 362 11.19 -14.24 12.63
CA ALA A 362 10.73 -15.41 11.90
C ALA A 362 11.72 -16.58 12.08
N PRO A 363 11.23 -17.82 12.14
CA PRO A 363 12.12 -18.98 12.12
C PRO A 363 12.95 -18.98 10.83
N THR A 364 14.18 -19.45 10.93
CA THR A 364 15.07 -19.71 9.80
C THR A 364 15.51 -21.16 9.81
N LEU A 365 15.92 -21.71 8.66
CA LEU A 365 16.48 -23.06 8.60
C LEU A 365 17.79 -23.20 9.39
N GLU A 366 18.55 -22.12 9.54
CA GLU A 366 19.76 -22.11 10.37
C GLU A 366 19.43 -22.37 11.84
N ASN A 367 18.37 -21.73 12.35
CA ASN A 367 17.97 -21.85 13.75
C ASN A 367 16.98 -22.99 14.00
N ASN A 368 16.29 -23.47 12.96
CA ASN A 368 15.25 -24.49 13.04
C ASN A 368 15.34 -25.48 11.85
N PRO A 369 16.43 -26.27 11.75
CA PRO A 369 16.69 -27.12 10.58
C PRO A 369 15.66 -28.25 10.40
N ASP A 370 15.03 -28.68 11.49
CA ASP A 370 14.02 -29.75 11.50
C ASP A 370 12.58 -29.22 11.52
N MET A 371 12.39 -27.90 11.39
CA MET A 371 11.07 -27.26 11.38
C MET A 371 10.59 -27.03 9.95
N GLY A 372 9.27 -27.07 9.78
CA GLY A 372 8.59 -26.68 8.57
C GLY A 372 7.99 -27.87 7.84
N VAL A 373 7.18 -27.58 6.83
CA VAL A 373 6.54 -28.60 6.01
C VAL A 373 7.22 -28.67 4.65
N THR A 374 7.79 -29.82 4.35
CA THR A 374 8.45 -30.11 3.09
C THR A 374 7.57 -30.96 2.17
N PHE A 375 7.99 -31.09 0.92
CA PHE A 375 7.42 -32.07 0.00
C PHE A 375 7.82 -33.49 0.42
N ASP A 376 6.84 -34.34 0.73
CA ASP A 376 7.04 -35.73 1.12
C ASP A 376 5.88 -36.59 0.57
N PRO A 377 6.02 -37.14 -0.66
CA PRO A 377 4.95 -37.89 -1.29
C PRO A 377 4.63 -39.22 -0.58
N GLU A 378 5.59 -39.81 0.15
CA GLU A 378 5.34 -41.04 0.92
C GLU A 378 4.48 -40.72 2.15
N LEU A 379 4.81 -39.65 2.87
CA LEU A 379 4.02 -39.19 3.99
C LEU A 379 2.65 -38.66 3.55
N ALA A 380 2.56 -38.01 2.39
CA ALA A 380 1.29 -37.60 1.80
C ALA A 380 0.34 -38.79 1.58
N GLN A 381 0.86 -39.92 1.06
CA GLN A 381 0.07 -41.15 0.86
C GLN A 381 -0.33 -41.78 2.20
N GLN A 382 0.55 -41.77 3.21
CA GLN A 382 0.24 -42.28 4.55
C GLN A 382 -0.86 -41.45 5.22
N GLU A 383 -0.75 -40.12 5.20
CA GLU A 383 -1.76 -39.20 5.71
C GLU A 383 -3.09 -39.34 4.95
N LEU A 384 -3.06 -39.53 3.63
CA LEU A 384 -4.27 -39.78 2.86
C LEU A 384 -4.97 -41.06 3.30
N GLN A 385 -4.23 -42.16 3.50
CA GLN A 385 -4.82 -43.42 3.96
C GLN A 385 -5.43 -43.28 5.36
N LEU A 386 -4.76 -42.59 6.28
CA LEU A 386 -5.31 -42.29 7.61
C LEU A 386 -6.62 -41.50 7.51
N GLY A 387 -6.67 -40.48 6.65
CA GLY A 387 -7.88 -39.71 6.40
C GLY A 387 -9.02 -40.56 5.82
N LEU A 388 -8.74 -41.44 4.87
CA LEU A 388 -9.75 -42.37 4.31
C LEU A 388 -10.27 -43.33 5.37
N ASP A 389 -9.39 -43.91 6.19
CA ASP A 389 -9.76 -44.85 7.26
C ASP A 389 -10.66 -44.18 8.31
N GLU A 390 -10.34 -42.94 8.72
CA GLU A 390 -11.16 -42.16 9.66
C GLU A 390 -12.54 -41.81 9.10
N LEU A 391 -12.61 -41.49 7.81
CA LEU A 391 -13.85 -41.20 7.11
C LEU A 391 -14.64 -42.47 6.74
N GLY A 392 -14.05 -43.66 6.92
CA GLY A 392 -14.65 -44.93 6.55
C GLY A 392 -14.78 -45.14 5.03
N LEU A 393 -13.89 -44.52 4.25
CA LEU A 393 -13.89 -44.54 2.78
C LEU A 393 -12.93 -45.60 2.26
N ALA A 394 -13.33 -46.32 1.21
CA ALA A 394 -12.51 -47.38 0.62
C ALA A 394 -11.45 -46.86 -0.36
N SER A 395 -11.65 -45.65 -0.92
CA SER A 395 -10.75 -45.04 -1.89
C SER A 395 -10.99 -43.53 -2.02
N VAL A 396 -10.05 -42.84 -2.68
CA VAL A 396 -10.15 -41.41 -3.00
C VAL A 396 -11.34 -41.05 -3.88
N ASP A 397 -11.88 -41.99 -4.66
CA ASP A 397 -13.04 -41.77 -5.53
C ASP A 397 -14.33 -41.52 -4.72
N GLU A 398 -14.32 -41.87 -3.43
CA GLU A 398 -15.44 -41.64 -2.51
C GLU A 398 -15.33 -40.30 -1.77
N LEU A 399 -14.21 -39.57 -1.92
CA LEU A 399 -14.09 -38.22 -1.37
C LEU A 399 -15.00 -37.25 -2.13
N PRO A 400 -15.56 -36.24 -1.45
CA PRO A 400 -16.29 -35.17 -2.12
C PRO A 400 -15.37 -34.41 -3.09
N SER A 401 -15.96 -33.88 -4.16
CA SER A 401 -15.22 -33.04 -5.10
C SER A 401 -14.62 -31.82 -4.41
N VAL A 402 -13.32 -31.65 -4.58
CA VAL A 402 -12.59 -30.48 -4.10
C VAL A 402 -12.66 -29.38 -5.15
N THR A 403 -13.06 -28.19 -4.75
CA THR A 403 -13.00 -26.98 -5.58
C THR A 403 -11.86 -26.11 -5.08
N VAL A 404 -10.96 -25.74 -5.98
CA VAL A 404 -9.88 -24.79 -5.70
C VAL A 404 -10.29 -23.43 -6.27
N VAL A 405 -10.23 -22.39 -5.46
CA VAL A 405 -10.55 -21.01 -5.86
C VAL A 405 -9.30 -20.17 -5.64
N PHE A 406 -8.90 -19.42 -6.65
CA PHE A 406 -7.77 -18.50 -6.61
C PHE A 406 -8.11 -17.20 -7.34
N GLY A 407 -7.36 -16.15 -7.01
CA GLY A 407 -7.50 -14.84 -7.67
C GLY A 407 -7.10 -14.89 -9.14
N ASN A 408 -7.42 -13.81 -9.87
CA ASN A 408 -7.17 -13.70 -11.30
C ASN A 408 -5.82 -13.06 -11.66
N THR A 409 -4.90 -12.91 -10.69
CA THR A 409 -3.57 -12.37 -10.96
C THR A 409 -2.74 -13.35 -11.79
N ASP A 410 -1.78 -12.85 -12.55
CA ASP A 410 -0.88 -13.68 -13.37
C ASP A 410 -0.18 -14.76 -12.51
N PHE A 411 0.30 -14.36 -11.34
CA PHE A 411 0.96 -15.24 -10.38
C PHE A 411 0.02 -16.35 -9.85
N LEU A 412 -1.19 -16.01 -9.41
CA LEU A 412 -2.14 -16.99 -8.88
C LEU A 412 -2.67 -17.92 -9.97
N ASN A 413 -2.84 -17.42 -11.20
CA ASN A 413 -3.20 -18.25 -12.35
C ASN A 413 -2.11 -19.26 -12.69
N ALA A 414 -0.83 -18.85 -12.63
CA ALA A 414 0.29 -19.75 -12.91
C ALA A 414 0.42 -20.87 -11.87
N ILE A 415 0.15 -20.59 -10.59
CA ILE A 415 0.19 -21.60 -9.52
C ILE A 415 -1.07 -22.48 -9.51
N GLY A 416 -2.24 -21.91 -9.82
CA GLY A 416 -3.51 -22.60 -9.77
C GLY A 416 -3.76 -23.60 -10.90
N GLN A 417 -3.15 -23.39 -12.07
CA GLN A 417 -3.19 -24.30 -13.23
C GLN A 417 -2.18 -25.44 -13.08
#